data_AF-A0A7S0LX35-F1
#
_entry.id   AF-A0A7S0LX35-F1
#
_cell.length_a   1.000
_cell.length_b   1.000
_cell.length_c   1.000
_cell.angle_alpha   90.00
_cell.angle_beta   90.00
_cell.angle_gamma   90.00
#
_symmetry.space_group_name_H-M   'P 1'
#
loop_
_entity.id
_entity.type
_entity.pdbx_description
1 polymer ?
#
loop_
_entity_poly.entity_id
_entity_poly.type
_entity_poly.pdbx_seq_one_letter_code
_entity_poly.pdbx_strand_id
1 'polypeptide(L)'
;SIPSHKSSGISMKSFRREILIGQALLILFCVDIIAGDVKSKKPKKTFVLGSSFFKDGESIPAYFTCKGPNESPDLWWFGQPEETHSYAILMNDTSAHAAKGERIHWLGWGING
;
A
#
# COMPACT_ATOMS: atom_id res chain seq x y z
N SER A 1 -49.97 -48.40 -48.92
CA SER A 1 -49.49 -47.13 -49.46
C SER A 1 -49.35 -46.12 -48.33
N ILE A 2 -48.13 -45.75 -47.95
CA ILE A 2 -47.83 -44.89 -46.79
C ILE A 2 -47.73 -43.43 -47.27
N PRO A 3 -48.36 -42.43 -46.61
CA PRO A 3 -48.25 -41.05 -47.04
C PRO A 3 -46.95 -40.40 -46.53
N SER A 4 -46.28 -39.68 -47.42
CA SER A 4 -45.01 -38.99 -47.18
C SER A 4 -45.23 -37.67 -46.40
N HIS A 5 -44.56 -37.53 -45.26
CA HIS A 5 -44.53 -36.31 -44.46
C HIS A 5 -43.61 -35.27 -45.10
N LYS A 6 -44.12 -34.07 -45.39
CA LYS A 6 -43.36 -32.96 -46.00
C LYS A 6 -42.67 -32.16 -44.89
N SER A 7 -41.34 -32.11 -44.90
CA SER A 7 -40.54 -31.27 -44.00
C SER A 7 -40.43 -29.84 -44.56
N SER A 8 -40.86 -28.86 -43.78
CA SER A 8 -40.76 -27.43 -44.08
C SER A 8 -39.38 -26.90 -43.67
N GLY A 9 -38.56 -26.57 -44.67
CA GLY A 9 -37.23 -25.99 -44.48
C GLY A 9 -37.28 -24.52 -44.07
N ILE A 10 -36.65 -24.18 -42.94
CA ILE A 10 -36.46 -22.81 -42.46
C ILE A 10 -35.33 -22.15 -43.28
N SER A 11 -35.59 -20.97 -43.83
CA SER A 11 -34.68 -20.25 -44.74
C SER A 11 -33.48 -19.61 -44.02
N MET A 12 -32.27 -20.04 -44.37
CA MET A 12 -30.97 -19.59 -43.83
C MET A 12 -30.66 -18.10 -43.96
N LYS A 13 -31.41 -17.33 -44.77
CA LYS A 13 -31.11 -15.92 -45.03
C LYS A 13 -31.51 -15.01 -43.86
N SER A 14 -32.53 -15.39 -43.09
CA SER A 14 -32.98 -14.65 -41.90
C SER A 14 -31.97 -14.79 -40.74
N PHE A 15 -31.31 -15.95 -40.65
CA PHE A 15 -30.46 -16.31 -39.52
C PHE A 15 -29.11 -15.55 -39.48
N ARG A 16 -28.60 -15.12 -40.63
CA ARG A 16 -27.27 -14.47 -40.74
C ARG A 16 -27.24 -13.04 -40.21
N ARG A 17 -28.37 -12.32 -40.24
CA ARG A 17 -28.45 -10.91 -39.83
C ARG A 17 -28.54 -10.75 -38.31
N GLU A 18 -29.27 -11.65 -37.65
CA GLU A 18 -29.40 -11.68 -36.18
C GLU A 18 -28.08 -12.09 -35.50
N ILE A 19 -27.32 -13.02 -36.09
CA ILE A 19 -26.00 -13.43 -35.57
C ILE A 19 -25.00 -12.27 -35.61
N LEU A 20 -24.99 -11.47 -36.68
CA LEU A 20 -24.10 -10.32 -36.83
C LEU A 20 -24.42 -9.19 -35.83
N ILE A 21 -25.71 -8.92 -35.59
CA ILE A 21 -26.15 -7.93 -34.60
C ILE A 21 -25.78 -8.39 -33.18
N GLY A 22 -25.99 -9.68 -32.87
CA GLY A 22 -25.63 -10.26 -31.57
C GLY A 22 -24.12 -10.22 -31.30
N GLN A 23 -23.27 -10.48 -32.31
CA GLN A 23 -21.81 -10.41 -32.18
C GLN A 23 -21.30 -8.98 -31.95
N ALA A 24 -21.87 -7.98 -32.63
CA ALA A 24 -21.49 -6.58 -32.45
C ALA A 24 -21.83 -6.06 -31.03
N LEU A 25 -22.99 -6.46 -30.48
CA LEU A 25 -23.40 -6.09 -29.11
C LEU A 25 -22.54 -6.76 -28.03
N LEU A 26 -22.14 -8.01 -28.24
CA LEU A 26 -21.23 -8.74 -27.36
C LEU A 26 -19.83 -8.10 -27.32
N ILE A 27 -19.34 -7.65 -28.48
CA ILE A 27 -18.05 -6.97 -28.58
C ILE A 27 -18.10 -5.60 -27.87
N LEU A 28 -19.18 -4.83 -28.01
CA LEU A 28 -19.36 -3.55 -27.32
C LEU A 28 -19.40 -3.72 -25.78
N PHE A 29 -20.13 -4.72 -25.28
CA PHE A 29 -20.18 -5.03 -23.85
C PHE A 29 -18.82 -5.49 -23.29
N CYS A 30 -18.01 -6.20 -24.08
CA CYS A 30 -16.65 -6.59 -23.69
C CYS A 30 -15.69 -5.40 -23.56
N VAL A 31 -15.84 -4.34 -24.39
CA VAL A 31 -14.97 -3.16 -24.32
C VAL A 31 -15.17 -2.40 -23.01
N ASP A 32 -16.41 -2.26 -22.54
CA ASP A 32 -16.71 -1.57 -21.28
C ASP A 32 -16.18 -2.31 -20.04
N ILE A 33 -16.14 -3.66 -20.08
CA ILE A 33 -15.62 -4.49 -18.97
C ILE A 33 -14.10 -4.39 -18.85
N ILE A 34 -13.37 -4.20 -19.95
CA ILE A 34 -11.89 -4.14 -19.93
C ILE A 34 -11.37 -2.78 -19.44
N ALA A 35 -12.17 -1.70 -19.55
CA ALA A 35 -11.74 -0.35 -19.24
C ALA A 35 -11.85 0.05 -17.74
N GLY A 36 -12.54 -0.73 -16.90
CA GLY A 36 -12.89 -0.35 -15.53
C GLY A 36 -12.09 -1.06 -14.45
N ASP A 37 -10.85 -0.66 -14.18
CA ASP A 37 -10.27 -0.48 -12.81
C ASP A 37 -8.74 -0.29 -12.87
N VAL A 38 -8.27 0.86 -13.34
CA VAL A 38 -6.95 1.37 -12.94
C VAL A 38 -7.14 2.18 -11.65
N LYS A 39 -7.36 1.50 -10.52
CA LYS A 39 -7.33 2.16 -9.21
C LYS A 39 -5.91 2.66 -8.96
N SER A 40 -5.69 3.96 -9.14
CA SER A 40 -4.43 4.62 -8.80
C SER A 40 -4.13 4.40 -7.32
N LYS A 41 -3.09 3.63 -6.99
CA LYS A 41 -2.55 3.59 -5.63
C LYS A 41 -1.90 4.95 -5.37
N LYS A 42 -2.48 5.77 -4.47
CA LYS A 42 -1.78 6.96 -3.98
C LYS A 42 -0.44 6.51 -3.37
N PRO A 43 0.69 7.14 -3.74
CA PRO A 43 1.97 6.80 -3.13
C PRO A 43 1.87 7.07 -1.62
N LYS A 44 2.15 6.04 -0.81
CA LYS A 44 2.36 6.24 0.63
C LYS A 44 3.60 7.13 0.77
N LYS A 45 3.44 8.32 1.34
CA LYS A 45 4.60 9.10 1.80
C LYS A 45 5.28 8.29 2.90
N THR A 46 6.58 8.06 2.76
CA THR A 46 7.37 7.38 3.78
C THR A 46 7.81 8.40 4.81
N PHE A 47 7.43 8.17 6.06
CA PHE A 47 7.99 8.89 7.20
C PHE A 47 9.38 8.33 7.53
N VAL A 48 10.37 9.20 7.67
CA VAL A 48 11.77 8.84 7.91
C VAL A 48 12.25 9.54 9.16
N LEU A 49 12.95 8.81 10.03
CA LEU A 49 13.63 9.29 11.22
C LEU A 49 15.12 8.96 11.09
N GLY A 50 16.01 9.88 11.48
CA GLY A 50 17.45 9.67 11.46
C GLY A 50 18.21 10.54 12.44
N SER A 51 19.53 10.31 12.50
CA SER A 51 20.49 11.10 13.27
C SER A 51 21.70 11.45 12.40
N SER A 52 22.35 12.57 12.69
CA SER A 52 23.63 12.93 12.06
C SER A 52 24.82 12.12 12.59
N PHE A 53 24.63 11.39 13.70
CA PHE A 53 25.72 10.74 14.43
C PHE A 53 25.82 9.23 14.20
N PHE A 54 24.75 8.58 13.77
CA PHE A 54 24.70 7.16 13.49
C PHE A 54 23.56 6.85 12.51
N LYS A 55 23.68 5.71 11.82
CA LYS A 55 22.65 5.19 10.92
C LYS A 55 21.81 4.14 11.67
N ASP A 56 20.66 3.81 11.09
CA ASP A 56 19.83 2.71 11.57
C ASP A 56 20.65 1.40 11.62
N GLY A 57 20.52 0.67 12.73
CA GLY A 57 21.27 -0.57 13.01
C GLY A 57 22.75 -0.40 13.39
N GLU A 58 23.33 0.79 13.29
CA GLU A 58 24.73 1.05 13.66
C GLU A 58 24.88 1.30 15.17
N SER A 59 26.12 1.23 15.65
CA SER A 59 26.43 1.51 17.06
C SER A 59 26.24 2.99 17.40
N ILE A 60 25.60 3.27 18.53
CA ILE A 60 25.48 4.63 19.08
C ILE A 60 26.85 5.07 19.63
N PRO A 61 27.39 6.25 19.23
CA PRO A 61 28.66 6.76 19.73
C PRO A 61 28.69 6.89 21.26
N ALA A 62 29.84 6.59 21.87
CA ALA A 62 30.00 6.58 23.33
C ALA A 62 29.61 7.90 24.01
N TYR A 63 29.74 9.03 23.31
CA TYR A 63 29.30 10.36 23.76
C TYR A 63 27.84 10.37 24.25
N PHE A 64 26.94 9.66 23.56
CA PHE A 64 25.51 9.58 23.85
C PHE A 64 25.14 8.45 24.82
N THR A 65 26.13 7.84 25.47
CA THR A 65 25.93 6.72 26.39
C THR A 65 26.41 7.10 27.79
N CYS A 66 26.17 6.25 28.78
CA CYS A 66 26.72 6.42 30.13
C CYS A 66 28.26 6.37 30.21
N LYS A 67 28.95 5.99 29.12
CA LYS A 67 30.42 6.07 29.01
C LYS A 67 30.92 7.46 28.60
N GLY A 68 30.02 8.34 28.17
CA GLY A 68 30.27 9.73 27.80
C GLY A 68 29.34 10.68 28.54
N PRO A 69 29.13 11.91 28.02
CA PRO A 69 28.23 12.90 28.63
C PRO A 69 26.77 12.46 28.76
N ASN A 70 26.34 11.41 28.04
CA ASN A 70 24.97 10.90 28.07
C ASN A 70 23.94 11.97 27.65
N GLU A 71 24.36 12.85 26.75
CA GLU A 71 23.47 13.80 26.07
C GLU A 71 22.64 13.07 25.01
N SER A 72 21.51 13.66 24.65
CA SER A 72 20.66 13.12 23.59
C SER A 72 21.24 13.41 22.21
N PRO A 73 21.42 12.42 21.30
CA PRO A 73 21.72 12.70 19.90
C PRO A 73 20.68 13.58 19.25
N ASP A 74 21.13 14.39 18.30
CA ASP A 74 20.26 15.04 17.34
C ASP A 74 19.44 14.00 16.59
N LEU A 75 18.15 14.30 16.45
CA LEU A 75 17.21 13.53 15.67
C LEU A 75 16.52 14.46 14.67
N TRP A 76 16.37 13.97 13.45
CA TRP A 76 15.65 14.65 12.40
C TRP A 76 14.64 13.68 11.78
N TRP A 77 13.53 14.21 11.29
CA TRP A 77 12.54 13.42 10.56
C TRP A 77 11.92 14.22 9.42
N PHE A 78 11.36 13.50 8.45
CA PHE A 78 10.61 14.09 7.36
C PHE A 78 9.56 13.12 6.80
N GLY A 79 8.67 13.64 5.96
CA GLY A 79 7.65 12.83 5.31
C GLY A 79 6.40 12.62 6.16
N GLN A 80 6.12 13.54 7.09
CA GLN A 80 4.89 13.53 7.87
C GLN A 80 3.64 13.66 6.97
N PRO A 81 2.51 13.04 7.36
CA PRO A 81 1.20 13.37 6.82
C PRO A 81 0.91 14.88 6.91
N GLU A 82 0.09 15.38 5.98
CA GLU A 82 -0.27 16.82 5.91
C GLU A 82 -1.00 17.30 7.18
N GLU A 83 -1.76 16.42 7.80
CA GLU A 83 -2.58 16.70 9.00
C GLU A 83 -1.84 16.37 10.31
N THR A 84 -0.51 16.27 10.31
CA THR A 84 0.24 16.00 11.53
C THR A 84 0.26 17.24 12.43
N HIS A 85 -0.45 17.18 13.55
CA HIS A 85 -0.50 18.27 14.54
C HIS A 85 0.66 18.24 15.53
N SER A 86 1.13 17.04 15.89
CA SER A 86 2.21 16.86 16.85
C SER A 86 2.90 15.51 16.69
N TYR A 87 4.09 15.41 17.28
CA TYR A 87 4.90 14.20 17.38
C TYR A 87 5.07 13.76 18.84
N ALA A 88 5.39 12.49 18.99
CA ALA A 88 5.92 11.90 20.21
C ALA A 88 7.20 11.12 19.88
N ILE A 89 8.11 11.05 20.85
CA ILE A 89 9.35 10.29 20.79
C ILE A 89 9.42 9.32 21.95
N LEU A 90 9.73 8.06 21.63
CA LEU A 90 9.98 6.99 22.58
C LEU A 90 11.27 6.29 22.18
N MET A 91 12.29 6.36 23.03
CA MET A 91 13.48 5.52 22.89
C MET A 91 13.35 4.37 23.88
N ASN A 92 13.18 3.16 23.33
CA ASN A 92 13.00 1.94 24.08
C ASN A 92 14.12 0.95 23.78
N ASP A 93 14.94 0.66 24.78
CA ASP A 93 15.97 -0.37 24.73
C ASP A 93 15.33 -1.73 25.04
N THR A 94 15.09 -2.49 23.97
CA THR A 94 14.57 -3.86 24.00
C THR A 94 15.69 -4.90 23.96
N SER A 95 16.96 -4.47 23.97
CA SER A 95 18.09 -5.40 23.91
C SER A 95 18.09 -6.26 25.17
N ALA A 96 17.78 -7.54 24.97
CA ALA A 96 17.49 -8.52 26.00
C ALA A 96 18.72 -8.97 26.80
N HIS A 97 19.54 -8.05 27.34
CA HIS A 97 20.42 -8.36 28.45
C HIS A 97 19.55 -8.64 29.69
N ALA A 98 19.06 -9.88 29.70
CA ALA A 98 17.89 -10.43 30.38
C ALA A 98 17.81 -10.22 31.90
N ALA A 99 18.86 -9.71 32.53
CA ALA A 99 18.84 -9.40 33.97
C ALA A 99 18.11 -8.08 34.29
N LYS A 100 17.93 -7.19 33.31
CA LYS A 100 17.59 -5.78 33.56
C LYS A 100 16.26 -5.29 32.94
N GLY A 101 15.62 -6.11 32.12
CA GLY A 101 14.33 -5.81 31.48
C GLY A 101 14.40 -4.74 30.39
N GLU A 102 13.26 -4.50 29.74
CA GLU A 102 13.02 -3.41 28.80
C GLU A 102 13.19 -2.05 29.48
N ARG A 103 13.75 -1.07 28.75
CA ARG A 103 14.08 0.24 29.33
C ARG A 103 13.70 1.39 28.43
N ILE A 104 12.89 2.29 28.96
CA ILE A 104 12.60 3.57 28.33
C ILE A 104 13.72 4.54 28.70
N HIS A 105 14.52 4.93 27.71
CA HIS A 105 15.55 5.95 27.90
C HIS A 105 14.95 7.35 27.83
N TRP A 106 14.10 7.61 26.83
CA TRP A 106 13.41 8.90 26.67
C TRP A 106 11.95 8.72 26.32
N LEU A 107 11.14 9.65 26.83
CA LEU A 107 9.75 9.84 26.47
C LEU A 107 9.48 11.34 26.34
N GLY A 108 8.97 11.77 25.20
CA GLY A 108 8.56 13.15 24.95
C GLY A 108 7.36 13.19 24.02
N TRP A 109 6.48 14.18 24.17
CA TRP A 109 5.27 14.33 23.36
C TRP A 109 4.88 15.80 23.26
N GLY A 110 3.97 16.11 22.32
CA GLY A 110 3.55 17.49 22.07
C GLY A 110 4.60 18.31 21.31
N ILE A 111 5.52 17.65 20.60
CA ILE A 111 6.45 18.30 19.69
C ILE A 111 5.65 18.76 18.48
N ASN A 112 5.78 20.03 18.08
CA ASN A 112 4.94 20.60 17.03
C ASN A 112 5.16 19.91 15.67
N GLY A 113 4.03 19.67 14.97
CA GLY A 113 3.87 19.09 13.64
C GLY A 113 4.58 19.83 12.52
#